data_AF-A0A945AW12-F1
#
_entry.id   AF-A0A945AW12-F1
#
_cell.length_a   1.000
_cell.length_b   1.000
_cell.length_c   1.000
_cell.angle_alpha   90.00
_cell.angle_beta   90.00
_cell.angle_gamma   90.00
#
_symmetry.space_group_name_H-M   'P 1'
#
loop_
_entity.id
_entity.type
_entity.pdbx_description
1 polymer ?
#
loop_
_entity_poly.entity_id
_entity_poly.type
_entity_poly.pdbx_seq_one_letter_code
_entity_poly.pdbx_strand_id
1 'polypeptide(L)'
;MSEDHEITTHRLILPADANHYGTLYAGSLLKYGLEAAYAAATRGVGSKANLMLRRVLSVECRRAVPVGALVEIQGAILQVRQCHIV
;
A
#
# COMPACT_ATOMS: atom_id res chain seq x y z
N MET A 1 -19.11 -12.77 2.00
CA MET A 1 -18.13 -12.81 0.89
C MET A 1 -16.84 -12.26 1.47
N SER A 2 -15.87 -13.14 1.66
CA SER A 2 -14.84 -13.15 2.72
C SER A 2 -14.09 -11.85 3.04
N GLU A 3 -14.16 -11.45 4.30
CA GLU A 3 -13.30 -10.45 4.99
C GLU A 3 -11.82 -10.89 5.10
N ASP A 4 -11.46 -12.07 4.58
CA ASP A 4 -10.21 -12.78 4.93
C ASP A 4 -8.91 -12.22 4.30
N HIS A 5 -8.98 -11.18 3.48
CA HIS A 5 -7.82 -10.67 2.72
C HIS A 5 -7.53 -9.19 2.91
N GLU A 6 -8.16 -8.54 3.88
CA GLU A 6 -7.85 -7.16 4.23
C GLU A 6 -6.66 -7.08 5.20
N ILE A 7 -5.83 -6.07 4.98
CA ILE A 7 -4.71 -5.71 5.83
C ILE A 7 -4.83 -4.24 6.18
N THR A 8 -4.87 -3.95 7.48
CA THR A 8 -4.82 -2.59 7.98
C THR A 8 -3.47 -2.35 8.64
N THR A 9 -2.77 -1.32 8.17
CA THR A 9 -1.50 -0.87 8.77
C THR A 9 -1.65 0.57 9.24
N HIS A 10 -0.94 0.89 10.32
CA HIS A 10 -0.94 2.22 10.91
C HIS A 10 0.46 2.80 10.82
N ARG A 11 0.57 4.06 10.39
CA ARG A 11 1.85 4.76 10.18
C ARG A 11 1.78 6.13 10.84
N LEU A 12 2.69 6.39 11.77
CA LEU A 12 2.97 7.75 12.21
C LEU A 12 3.85 8.40 11.14
N ILE A 13 3.46 9.55 10.61
CA ILE A 13 4.25 10.26 9.61
C ILE A 13 5.42 10.97 10.31
N LEU A 14 6.64 10.52 10.05
CA LEU A 14 7.85 11.08 10.64
C LEU A 14 8.47 12.14 9.71
N PRO A 15 9.36 13.01 10.20
CA PRO A 15 10.06 13.98 9.36
C PRO A 15 10.80 13.34 8.17
N ALA A 16 11.32 12.12 8.33
CA ALA A 16 11.99 11.38 7.26
C ALA A 16 11.07 10.98 6.09
N ASP A 17 9.76 10.94 6.33
CA ASP A 17 8.76 10.54 5.34
C ASP A 17 8.17 11.75 4.60
N ALA A 18 8.51 12.96 5.04
CA ALA A 18 7.97 14.21 4.53
C ALA A 18 8.84 14.83 3.44
N ASN A 19 8.19 15.68 2.64
CA ASN A 19 8.86 16.60 1.72
C ASN A 19 9.32 17.87 2.46
N HIS A 20 9.96 18.80 1.74
CA HIS A 20 10.44 20.06 2.28
C HIS A 20 9.34 21.02 2.77
N TYR A 21 8.06 20.73 2.48
CA TYR A 21 6.91 21.45 3.04
C TYR A 21 6.40 20.86 4.37
N GLY A 22 7.06 19.84 4.92
CA GLY A 22 6.63 19.19 6.16
C GLY A 22 5.35 18.35 6.01
N THR A 23 5.05 17.93 4.78
CA THR A 23 3.90 17.07 4.46
C THR A 23 4.37 15.76 3.85
N LEU A 24 3.57 14.70 3.98
CA LEU A 24 3.90 13.37 3.49
C LEU A 24 4.34 13.41 2.02
N TYR A 25 5.55 12.94 1.77
CA TYR A 25 6.07 12.83 0.42
C TYR A 25 5.31 11.73 -0.35
N ALA A 26 4.95 12.01 -1.60
CA ALA A 26 4.17 11.08 -2.42
C ALA A 26 4.89 9.73 -2.64
N GLY A 27 6.22 9.73 -2.70
CA GLY A 27 6.99 8.49 -2.78
C GLY A 27 6.90 7.65 -1.51
N SER A 28 6.86 8.28 -0.33
CA SER A 28 6.65 7.61 0.95
C SER A 28 5.24 7.01 1.04
N LEU A 29 4.23 7.76 0.60
CA LEU A 29 2.85 7.26 0.47
C LEU A 29 2.79 6.01 -0.42
N LEU A 30 3.43 6.07 -1.60
CA LEU A 30 3.48 4.94 -2.53
C LEU A 30 4.15 3.72 -1.90
N LYS A 31 5.27 3.92 -1.19
CA LYS A 31 5.98 2.85 -0.46
C LYS A 31 5.05 2.16 0.53
N TYR A 32 4.32 2.92 1.35
CA TYR A 32 3.42 2.32 2.35
C TYR A 32 2.22 1.62 1.73
N GLY A 33 1.63 2.21 0.69
CA GLY A 33 0.54 1.57 -0.07
C GLY A 33 0.98 0.25 -0.68
N LEU A 34 2.19 0.20 -1.25
CA LEU A 34 2.77 -1.03 -1.78
C LEU A 34 3.03 -2.08 -0.70
N GLU A 35 3.52 -1.66 0.48
CA GLU A 35 3.73 -2.57 1.60
C GLU A 35 2.42 -3.23 2.06
N ALA A 36 1.36 -2.43 2.23
CA ALA A 36 0.03 -2.95 2.59
C ALA A 36 -0.54 -3.86 1.47
N ALA A 37 -0.38 -3.49 0.21
CA ALA A 37 -0.83 -4.28 -0.93
C ALA A 37 -0.08 -5.63 -1.04
N TYR A 38 1.24 -5.63 -0.85
CA TYR A 38 2.05 -6.85 -0.83
C TYR A 38 1.70 -7.74 0.35
N ALA A 39 1.46 -7.18 1.53
CA ALA A 39 1.03 -7.94 2.70
C ALA A 39 -0.33 -8.63 2.45
N ALA A 40 -1.30 -7.90 1.87
CA ALA A 40 -2.61 -8.43 1.52
C ALA A 40 -2.49 -9.53 0.45
N ALA A 41 -1.74 -9.27 -0.61
CA ALA A 41 -1.49 -10.25 -1.67
C ALA A 41 -0.81 -11.51 -1.13
N THR A 42 0.27 -11.38 -0.35
CA THR A 42 1.00 -12.52 0.23
C THR A 42 0.10 -13.38 1.13
N ARG A 43 -0.83 -12.76 1.87
CA ARG A 43 -1.82 -13.49 2.66
C ARG A 43 -2.78 -14.29 1.76
N GLY A 44 -3.27 -13.70 0.67
CA GLY A 44 -4.23 -14.35 -0.22
C GLY A 44 -3.65 -15.42 -1.15
N VAL A 45 -2.41 -15.27 -1.61
CA VAL A 45 -1.77 -16.26 -2.50
C VAL A 45 -0.85 -17.25 -1.77
N GLY A 46 -0.52 -16.96 -0.51
CA GLY A 46 0.37 -17.75 0.33
C GLY A 46 1.83 -17.27 0.32
N SER A 47 2.55 -17.54 1.41
CA SER A 47 3.91 -17.04 1.69
C SER A 47 5.01 -17.53 0.73
N LYS A 48 4.73 -18.55 -0.08
CA LYS A 48 5.68 -19.09 -1.06
C LYS A 48 5.55 -18.44 -2.45
N ALA A 49 4.55 -17.57 -2.65
CA ALA A 49 4.33 -16.95 -3.94
C ALA A 49 5.41 -15.90 -4.25
N ASN A 50 5.95 -15.93 -5.47
CA ASN A 50 6.86 -14.92 -5.97
C ASN A 50 6.07 -13.74 -6.54
N LEU A 51 5.77 -12.74 -5.70
CA LEU A 51 4.97 -11.57 -6.08
C LEU A 51 5.86 -10.46 -6.65
N MET A 52 5.46 -9.94 -7.81
CA MET A 52 6.11 -8.81 -8.49
C MET A 52 5.09 -7.70 -8.76
N LEU A 53 5.46 -6.45 -8.49
CA LEU A 53 4.66 -5.31 -8.86
C LEU A 53 4.68 -5.14 -10.39
N ARG A 54 3.55 -5.43 -11.03
CA ARG A 54 3.41 -5.24 -12.48
C ARG A 54 3.13 -3.78 -12.87
N ARG A 55 2.18 -3.16 -12.16
CA ARG A 55 1.69 -1.81 -12.46
C ARG A 55 0.97 -1.21 -11.27
N VAL A 56 1.14 0.09 -11.07
CA VAL A 56 0.27 0.94 -10.25
C VAL A 56 -0.68 1.69 -11.20
N LEU A 57 -1.99 1.61 -10.97
CA LEU A 57 -2.98 2.22 -11.88
C LEU A 57 -3.12 3.72 -11.65
N SER A 58 -3.27 4.13 -10.39
CA SER A 58 -3.41 5.52 -9.96
C SER A 58 -2.95 5.70 -8.52
N VAL A 59 -2.54 6.92 -8.19
CA VAL A 59 -2.28 7.38 -6.82
C VAL A 59 -2.83 8.79 -6.73
N GLU A 60 -3.72 9.04 -5.77
CA GLU A 60 -4.37 10.33 -5.59
C GLU A 60 -4.08 10.89 -4.20
N CYS A 61 -3.52 12.10 -4.15
CA CYS A 61 -3.32 12.84 -2.90
C CYS A 61 -4.42 13.89 -2.77
N ARG A 62 -5.55 13.51 -2.15
CA ARG A 62 -6.71 14.42 -1.99
C ARG A 62 -6.53 15.48 -0.91
N ARG A 63 -5.65 15.21 0.06
CA ARG A 63 -5.32 16.12 1.16
C ARG A 63 -3.84 15.98 1.50
N ALA A 64 -3.22 17.10 1.88
CA ALA A 64 -1.90 17.06 2.47
C ALA A 64 -1.96 16.41 3.86
N VAL A 65 -0.96 15.59 4.19
CA VAL A 65 -0.85 14.92 5.49
C VAL A 65 0.39 15.50 6.20
N PRO A 66 0.23 16.21 7.33
CA PRO A 66 1.37 16.79 8.03
C PRO A 66 2.19 15.74 8.79
N VAL A 67 3.46 16.05 9.05
CA VAL A 67 4.28 15.30 10.01
C VAL A 67 3.59 15.24 11.38
N GLY A 68 3.66 14.08 12.03
CA GLY A 68 3.01 13.81 13.31
C GLY A 68 1.58 13.27 13.18
N ALA A 69 1.01 13.24 11.98
CA ALA A 69 -0.27 12.59 11.75
C ALA A 69 -0.13 11.06 11.83
N LEU A 70 -1.10 10.40 12.48
CA LEU A 70 -1.28 8.96 12.36
C LEU A 70 -2.20 8.68 11.17
N VAL A 71 -1.74 7.89 10.21
CA VAL A 71 -2.52 7.46 9.06
C VAL A 71 -2.78 5.96 9.10
N GLU A 72 -3.97 5.58 8.69
CA GLU A 72 -4.36 4.20 8.45
C GLU A 72 -4.26 3.92 6.95
N ILE A 73 -3.73 2.75 6.60
CA ILE A 73 -3.60 2.27 5.22
C ILE A 73 -4.20 0.88 5.15
N GLN A 74 -5.23 0.76 4.34
CA GLN A 74 -5.94 -0.48 4.08
C GLN A 74 -5.52 -1.06 2.73
N GLY A 75 -5.05 -2.30 2.73
CA GLY A 75 -4.75 -3.09 1.54
C GLY A 75 -5.76 -4.22 1.42
N ALA A 76 -6.32 -4.42 0.22
CA ALA A 76 -7.28 -5.48 -0.05
C ALA A 76 -7.05 -6.08 -1.44
N ILE A 77 -7.35 -7.37 -1.57
CA ILE A 77 -7.36 -8.04 -2.88
C ILE A 77 -8.73 -7.78 -3.53
N LEU A 78 -8.73 -6.96 -4.58
CA LEU A 78 -9.97 -6.68 -5.33
C LEU A 78 -10.27 -7.74 -6.39
N GLN A 79 -9.23 -8.33 -7.00
CA GLN A 79 -9.37 -9.34 -8.04
C GLN A 79 -8.11 -10.20 -8.15
N VAL A 80 -8.30 -11.51 -8.34
CA VAL A 80 -7.23 -12.46 -8.67
C VAL A 80 -7.50 -13.03 -10.06
N ARG A 81 -6.47 -13.08 -10.92
CA ARG A 81 -6.55 -13.71 -12.24
C ARG A 81 -5.30 -14.53 -12.51
N GLN A 82 -5.46 -15.63 -13.24
CA GLN A 82 -4.34 -16.37 -13.80
C GLN A 82 -3.79 -15.59 -15.01
N CYS A 83 -2.47 -15.43 -15.04
CA CYS A 83 -1.76 -14.85 -16.18
C CYS A 83 -0.70 -15.86 -16.61
N HIS A 84 -0.74 -16.25 -17.88
CA HIS A 84 0.29 -17.07 -18.51
C HIS A 84 1.15 -16.16 -19.38
N ILE A 85 2.47 -16.27 -19.28
CA ILE A 85 3.38 -15.71 -20.27
C ILE A 85 3.38 -16.73 -21.41
N VAL A 86 2.86 -16.34 -22.56
CA VAL A 86 2.90 -17.14 -23.80
C VAL A 86 4.14 -16.77 -24.57
#